data_AF-A0A453QR90-F1
#
_entry.id   AF-A0A453QR90-F1
#
_cell.length_a   1.000
_cell.length_b   1.000
_cell.length_c   1.000
_cell.angle_alpha   90.00
_cell.angle_beta   90.00
_cell.angle_gamma   90.00
#
_symmetry.space_group_name_H-M   'P 1'
#
loop_
_entity.id
_entity.type
_entity.pdbx_description
1 polymer ?
#
loop_
_entity_poly.entity_id
_entity_poly.type
_entity_poly.pdbx_seq_one_letter_code
_entity_poly.pdbx_strand_id
1 'polypeptide(L)'
;AMWEWRLIHYVWPNVVDRGSFWFRGRSVYHLRDELARRLAIDASNLVMCFHTYAAWLTPLLVDLPRNHQPVVIEVVIAGTPVHATLRYPDVDAE
;
A
#
# COMPACT_ATOMS: atom_id res chain seq x y z
N ALA A 1 13.14 -9.59 -17.97
CA ALA A 1 12.23 -9.10 -19.02
C ALA A 1 11.34 -8.01 -18.42
N MET A 2 11.05 -6.93 -19.15
CA MET A 2 10.40 -5.71 -18.62
C MET A 2 8.95 -5.94 -18.11
N TRP A 3 8.35 -7.06 -18.50
CA TRP A 3 6.97 -7.49 -18.22
C TRP A 3 6.70 -8.02 -16.80
N GLU A 4 7.61 -7.85 -15.85
CA GLU A 4 7.37 -8.26 -14.44
C GLU A 4 7.45 -7.07 -13.47
N TRP A 5 7.72 -5.88 -14.00
CA TRP A 5 7.88 -4.67 -13.22
C TRP A 5 6.59 -3.85 -13.23
N ARG A 6 6.32 -3.19 -12.11
CA ARG A 6 5.23 -2.24 -11.94
C ARG A 6 5.77 -0.99 -11.27
N LEU A 7 5.32 0.17 -11.73
CA LEU A 7 5.57 1.43 -11.04
C LEU A 7 4.62 1.55 -9.84
N ILE A 8 5.20 1.73 -8.65
CA ILE A 8 4.48 2.01 -7.42
C ILE A 8 4.67 3.48 -7.11
N HIS A 9 3.57 4.22 -7.00
CA HIS A 9 3.53 5.53 -6.38
C HIS A 9 3.13 5.34 -4.93
N TYR A 10 3.79 6.04 -4.02
CA TYR A 10 3.38 6.09 -2.63
C TYR A 10 3.14 7.53 -2.18
N VAL A 11 2.19 7.70 -1.27
CA VAL A 11 1.87 8.96 -0.61
C VAL A 11 1.83 8.70 0.88
N TRP A 12 2.47 9.57 1.66
CA TRP A 12 2.42 9.56 3.11
C TRP A 12 1.70 10.83 3.60
N PRO A 13 0.40 10.73 3.93
CA PRO A 13 -0.45 11.89 4.19
C PRO A 13 0.03 12.78 5.32
N ASN A 14 0.61 12.20 6.37
CA ASN A 14 0.94 12.90 7.61
C ASN A 14 2.24 13.74 7.53
N VAL A 15 3.10 13.50 6.54
CA VAL A 15 4.41 14.17 6.41
C VAL A 15 4.66 14.77 5.02
N VAL A 16 3.68 14.73 4.12
CA VAL A 16 3.79 15.22 2.72
C VAL A 16 4.96 14.57 1.96
N ASP A 17 5.37 13.36 2.36
CA ASP A 17 6.33 12.58 1.60
C ASP A 17 5.60 11.78 0.52
N ARG A 18 6.11 11.81 -0.70
CA ARG A 18 5.57 11.09 -1.84
C ARG A 18 6.70 10.75 -2.79
N GLY A 19 6.61 9.56 -3.37
CA GLY A 19 7.64 9.07 -4.26
C GLY A 19 7.14 7.97 -5.16
N SER A 20 8.07 7.43 -5.94
CA SER A 20 7.77 6.27 -6.76
C SER A 20 8.96 5.35 -6.90
N PHE A 21 8.69 4.07 -7.13
CA PHE A 21 9.72 3.08 -7.40
C PHE A 21 9.19 1.95 -8.25
N TRP A 22 10.12 1.31 -8.96
CA TRP A 22 9.83 0.08 -9.69
C TRP A 22 9.86 -1.11 -8.72
N PHE A 23 8.77 -1.86 -8.68
CA PHE A 23 8.64 -3.09 -7.93
C PHE A 23 8.53 -4.28 -8.87
N ARG A 24 9.21 -5.37 -8.55
CA ARG A 24 9.13 -6.63 -9.30
C ARG A 24 8.32 -7.66 -8.53
N GLY A 25 7.34 -8.25 -9.19
CA GLY A 25 6.47 -9.26 -8.60
C GLY A 25 5.12 -8.70 -8.16
N ARG A 26 4.39 -9.49 -7.36
CA ARG A 26 2.99 -9.21 -7.00
C ARG A 26 2.70 -9.35 -5.50
N SER A 27 3.65 -9.86 -4.73
CA SER A 27 3.44 -10.10 -3.31
C SER A 27 3.26 -8.80 -2.55
N VAL A 28 2.10 -8.61 -1.92
CA VAL A 28 1.87 -7.45 -1.04
C VAL A 28 2.79 -7.48 0.17
N TYR A 29 3.11 -8.68 0.67
CA TYR A 29 4.07 -8.85 1.76
C TYR A 29 5.46 -8.33 1.36
N HIS A 30 6.02 -8.75 0.22
CA HIS A 30 7.32 -8.23 -0.24
C HIS A 30 7.27 -6.76 -0.61
N LEU A 31 6.16 -6.28 -1.15
CA LEU A 31 5.96 -4.86 -1.44
C LEU A 31 5.99 -4.02 -0.15
N ARG A 32 5.35 -4.50 0.92
CA ARG A 32 5.36 -3.86 2.22
C ARG A 32 6.78 -3.76 2.78
N ASP A 33 7.54 -4.85 2.73
CA ASP A 33 8.92 -4.87 3.24
C ASP A 33 9.84 -3.94 2.45
N GLU A 34 9.68 -3.89 1.12
CA GLU A 34 10.43 -2.98 0.25
C GLU A 34 10.09 -1.51 0.56
N LEU A 35 8.81 -1.19 0.72
CA LEU A 35 8.37 0.16 1.04
C LEU A 35 8.82 0.58 2.44
N ALA A 36 8.68 -0.29 3.44
CA ALA A 36 9.16 -0.05 4.80
C ALA A 36 10.66 0.23 4.84
N ARG A 37 11.47 -0.53 4.09
CA ARG A 37 12.91 -0.31 3.97
C ARG A 37 13.23 1.07 3.37
N ARG A 38 12.50 1.48 2.33
CA ARG A 38 12.68 2.79 1.67
C ARG A 38 12.31 3.96 2.58
N LEU A 39 11.28 3.78 3.40
CA LEU A 39 10.79 4.78 4.35
C LEU A 39 11.53 4.75 5.70
N ALA A 40 12.47 3.81 5.89
CA ALA A 40 13.19 3.60 7.15
C ALA A 40 12.27 3.39 8.36
N ILE A 41 11.19 2.62 8.18
CA ILE A 41 10.24 2.24 9.25
C ILE A 41 10.11 0.72 9.36
N ASP A 42 9.59 0.25 10.50
CA ASP A 42 9.25 -1.17 10.69
C ASP A 42 8.02 -1.55 9.84
N ALA A 43 8.12 -2.64 9.08
CA ALA A 43 7.05 -3.15 8.23
C ALA A 43 5.79 -3.55 9.03
N SER A 44 5.93 -3.91 10.31
CA SER A 44 4.80 -4.19 11.20
C SER A 44 3.97 -2.95 11.53
N ASN A 45 4.57 -1.76 11.45
CA ASN A 45 3.89 -0.48 11.65
C ASN A 45 3.32 0.09 10.36
N LEU A 46 3.62 -0.50 9.20
CA LEU A 46 3.19 -0.02 7.90
C LEU A 46 1.92 -0.74 7.43
N VAL A 47 0.85 0.03 7.24
CA VAL A 47 -0.34 -0.40 6.52
C VAL A 47 -0.35 0.29 5.16
N MET A 48 -0.41 -0.50 4.09
CA MET A 48 -0.57 -0.02 2.72
C MET A 48 -2.05 0.03 2.39
N CYS A 49 -2.54 1.15 1.89
CA CYS A 49 -3.95 1.34 1.55
C CYS A 49 -4.12 1.79 0.10
N PHE A 50 -5.28 1.48 -0.47
CA PHE A 50 -5.77 2.17 -1.66
C PHE A 50 -6.69 3.32 -1.26
N HIS A 51 -6.61 4.41 -2.01
CA HIS A 51 -7.64 5.43 -1.98
C HIS A 51 -8.80 4.98 -2.88
N THR A 52 -9.98 4.80 -2.30
CA THR A 52 -11.20 4.50 -3.06
C THR A 52 -11.88 5.78 -3.51
N TYR A 53 -12.75 5.70 -4.52
CA TYR A 53 -13.53 6.84 -5.02
C TYR A 53 -14.43 7.48 -3.94
N ALA A 54 -14.71 6.78 -2.83
CA ALA A 54 -15.51 7.25 -1.71
C ALA A 54 -14.69 7.98 -0.63
N ALA A 55 -13.45 8.40 -0.94
CA ALA A 55 -12.50 9.00 0.01
C ALA A 55 -12.15 8.10 1.21
N TRP A 56 -12.36 6.79 1.10
CA TRP A 56 -12.00 5.82 2.13
C TRP A 56 -10.69 5.13 1.79
N LEU A 57 -9.86 4.96 2.81
CA LEU A 57 -8.66 4.14 2.75
C LEU A 57 -9.05 2.69 3.03
N THR A 58 -8.82 1.83 2.04
CA THR A 58 -9.01 0.38 2.16
C THR A 58 -7.65 -0.30 2.25
N PRO A 59 -7.37 -1.08 3.30
CA PRO A 59 -6.13 -1.84 3.41
C PRO A 59 -5.91 -2.75 2.19
N LEU A 60 -4.70 -2.75 1.67
CA LEU A 60 -4.26 -3.65 0.61
C LEU A 60 -3.89 -5.00 1.23
N LEU A 61 -4.77 -5.98 1.07
CA LEU A 61 -4.65 -7.31 1.73
C LEU A 61 -4.27 -8.45 0.78
N VAL A 62 -4.43 -8.25 -0.53
CA VAL A 62 -4.25 -9.29 -1.55
C VAL A 62 -3.18 -8.93 -2.56
N ASP A 63 -2.49 -9.93 -3.08
CA ASP A 63 -1.45 -9.75 -4.08
C ASP A 63 -1.90 -8.92 -5.29
N LEU A 64 -0.98 -8.14 -5.83
CA LEU A 64 -1.24 -7.24 -6.94
C LEU A 64 -1.75 -8.02 -8.17
N PRO A 65 -2.70 -7.44 -8.94
CA PRO A 65 -3.24 -8.09 -10.12
C PRO A 65 -2.15 -8.38 -11.15
N ARG A 66 -2.40 -9.33 -12.07
CA ARG A 66 -1.43 -9.67 -13.13
C ARG A 66 -1.24 -8.58 -14.19
N ASN A 67 -1.94 -7.46 -14.09
CA ASN A 67 -1.69 -6.31 -14.95
C ASN A 67 -0.39 -5.58 -14.53
N HIS A 68 0.14 -4.73 -15.40
CA HIS A 68 1.36 -3.94 -15.11
C HIS A 68 1.02 -2.46 -14.91
N GLN A 69 -0.25 -2.16 -14.63
CA GLN A 69 -0.69 -0.80 -14.43
C GLN A 69 -0.07 -0.23 -13.15
N PRO A 70 0.37 1.05 -13.18
CA PRO A 70 0.84 1.73 -12.00
C PRO A 70 -0.19 1.68 -10.87
N VAL A 71 0.29 1.63 -9.64
CA VAL A 71 -0.54 1.61 -8.44
C VAL A 71 -0.14 2.76 -7.53
N VAL A 72 -1.13 3.43 -6.95
CA VAL A 72 -0.94 4.43 -5.90
C VAL A 72 -1.25 3.77 -4.56
N ILE A 73 -0.30 3.86 -3.63
CA ILE A 73 -0.39 3.33 -2.27
C ILE A 73 -0.38 4.50 -1.29
N GLU A 74 -1.39 4.54 -0.43
CA GLU A 74 -1.43 5.43 0.73
C GLU A 74 -0.77 4.72 1.91
N VAL A 75 0.22 5.37 2.51
CA VAL A 75 0.97 4.87 3.66
C VAL A 75 0.27 5.32 4.93
N VAL A 76 -0.19 4.34 5.71
CA VAL A 76 -0.79 4.56 7.03
C VAL A 76 0.06 3.88 8.09
N ILE A 77 0.33 4.61 9.18
CA ILE A 77 1.11 4.08 10.30
C ILE A 77 0.18 3.50 11.36
N ALA A 78 0.45 2.28 11.79
CA ALA A 78 -0.28 1.60 12.85
C ALA A 78 -0.34 2.46 14.13
N GLY A 79 -1.48 2.43 14.81
CA GLY A 79 -1.73 3.20 16.03
C GLY A 79 -2.00 4.70 15.82
N THR A 80 -1.97 5.22 14.60
CA THR A 80 -2.38 6.60 14.31
C THR A 80 -3.90 6.76 14.23
N PRO A 81 -4.47 7.98 14.41
CA PRO A 81 -5.90 8.20 14.20
C PRO A 81 -6.40 7.78 12.82
N VAL A 82 -5.59 7.96 11.77
CA VAL A 82 -5.93 7.49 10.41
C VAL A 82 -6.07 5.98 10.37
N HIS A 83 -5.18 5.24 11.05
CA HIS A 83 -5.27 3.78 11.16
C HIS A 83 -6.59 3.31 11.80
N ALA A 84 -7.09 4.02 12.81
CA ALA A 84 -8.36 3.69 13.46
C ALA A 84 -9.59 3.90 12.55
N THR A 85 -9.46 4.65 11.46
CA THR A 85 -10.55 4.88 10.48
C THR A 85 -10.57 3.87 9.33
N LEU A 86 -9.57 2.98 9.24
CA LEU A 86 -9.48 2.01 8.16
C LEU A 86 -10.65 1.02 8.20
N ARG A 87 -11.22 0.75 7.03
CA ARG A 87 -12.27 -0.27 6.86
C ARG A 87 -11.65 -1.51 6.24
N TYR A 88 -11.60 -2.58 7.02
CA TYR A 88 -11.21 -3.89 6.54
C TYR A 88 -12.39 -4.56 5.84
N PRO A 89 -12.15 -5.37 4.79
CA PRO A 89 -13.18 -6.24 4.26
C PRO A 89 -13.77 -7.10 5.38
N ASP A 90 -15.11 -7.19 5.38
CA ASP A 90 -15.82 -8.13 6.23
C ASP A 90 -15.59 -9.54 5.66
N VAL A 91 -14.90 -10.38 6.42
CA VAL A 91 -14.54 -11.74 6.01
C VAL A 91 -15.75 -12.68 6.06
N ASP A 92 -16.82 -12.27 6.74
CA ASP A 92 -18.05 -13.04 6.93
C ASP A 92 -19.21 -12.49 6.07
N ALA A 93 -18.95 -11.55 5.14
CA ALA A 93 -19.96 -11.00 4.25
C ALA A 93 -20.50 -12.04 3.24
N GLU A 94 -21.83 -12.10 3.08
CA GLU A 94 -22.57 -13.01 2.19
C GLU A 94 -22.49 -12.64 0.69
#